data_AF-A0A8T5LN65-F1
#
_entry.id   AF-A0A8T5LN65-F1
#
_cell.length_a   1.000
_cell.length_b   1.000
_cell.length_c   1.000
_cell.angle_alpha   90.00
_cell.angle_beta   90.00
_cell.angle_gamma   90.00
#
_symmetry.space_group_name_H-M   'P 1'
#
loop_
_entity.id
_entity.type
_entity.pdbx_description
1 polymer ?
#
loop_
_entity_poly.entity_id
_entity_poly.type
_entity_poly.pdbx_seq_one_letter_code
_entity_poly.pdbx_strand_id
1 'polypeptide(L)' 'MMEKKIFAVQFNIMGPQIQTQMKMDKVSPQEAIGLLEMAKDQILDKLKKGRQDVFEASKKGE' A
#
# COMPACT_ATOMS: atom_id res chain seq x y z
N MET A 1 -0.68 0.28 -26.23
CA MET A 1 -0.66 -0.54 -24.99
C MET A 1 -0.46 0.40 -23.82
N MET A 2 -1.23 0.31 -22.73
CA MET A 2 -0.98 1.15 -21.54
C MET A 2 0.29 0.67 -20.83
N GLU A 3 1.21 1.59 -20.55
CA GLU A 3 2.39 1.28 -19.75
C GLU A 3 1.98 0.95 -18.32
N LYS A 4 2.47 -0.17 -17.79
CA LYS A 4 2.23 -0.56 -16.40
C LYS A 4 3.05 0.35 -15.48
N LYS A 5 2.38 1.10 -14.60
CA LYS A 5 2.99 1.80 -13.47
C LYS A 5 2.89 0.95 -12.22
N ILE A 6 3.94 0.92 -11.41
CA ILE A 6 3.94 0.16 -10.16
C ILE A 6 4.36 1.09 -9.02
N PHE A 7 3.51 1.15 -8.00
CA PHE A 7 3.79 1.77 -6.71
C PHE A 7 3.51 0.76 -5.61
N ALA A 8 4.55 0.32 -4.89
CA ALA A 8 4.44 -0.71 -3.86
C ALA A 8 5.08 -0.23 -2.55
N VAL A 9 4.34 -0.36 -1.46
CA VAL A 9 4.80 -0.10 -0.10
C VAL A 9 4.87 -1.44 0.63
N GLN A 10 6.04 -1.76 1.17
CA GLN A 10 6.26 -2.97 1.94
C GLN A 10 6.67 -2.58 3.36
N PHE A 11 5.98 -3.14 4.34
CA PHE A 11 6.35 -3.05 5.75
C PHE A 11 6.99 -4.38 6.16
N ASN A 12 8.26 -4.34 6.55
CA ASN A 12 8.94 -5.46 7.17
C ASN A 12 8.89 -5.27 8.68
N ILE A 13 8.18 -6.16 9.37
CA ILE A 13 8.00 -6.12 10.83
C ILE A 13 8.98 -7.12 11.43
N MET A 14 9.99 -6.62 12.14
CA MET A 14 11.03 -7.43 12.82
C MET A 14 10.98 -7.13 14.32
N GLY A 15 10.11 -7.82 15.04
CA GLY A 15 9.87 -7.56 16.47
C GLY A 15 9.30 -6.15 16.71
N PRO A 16 9.91 -5.31 17.58
CA PRO A 16 9.44 -3.95 17.81
C PRO A 16 9.82 -2.98 16.67
N GLN A 17 10.67 -3.40 15.74
CA GLN A 17 11.16 -2.55 14.66
C GLN A 17 10.28 -2.72 13.41
N ILE A 18 9.86 -1.59 12.86
CA ILE A 18 9.16 -1.52 11.58
C ILE A 18 10.11 -0.86 10.58
N GLN A 19 10.41 -1.56 9.48
CA GLN A 19 11.12 -1.00 8.35
C GLN A 19 10.15 -0.85 7.17
N THR A 20 10.07 0.36 6.61
CA THR A 20 9.25 0.63 5.43
C THR A 20 10.16 0.70 4.20
N GLN A 21 9.80 -0.05 3.15
CA GLN A 21 10.46 -0.02 1.85
C GLN A 21 9.44 0.39 0.79
N MET A 22 9.85 1.27 -0.12
CA MET A 22 9.03 1.71 -1.25
C MET A 22 9.71 1.34 -2.57
N LYS A 23 8.95 0.73 -3.48
CA LYS A 23 9.39 0.43 -4.85
C LYS A 23 8.48 1.16 -5.84
N MET A 24 9.11 1.87 -6.77
CA MET A 24 8.43 2.72 -7.75
C MET A 24 9.00 2.41 -9.13
N ASP A 25 8.13 2.16 -10.11
CA ASP A 25 8.49 1.98 -11.51
C ASP A 25 7.62 2.89 -12.37
N LYS A 26 8.26 3.77 -13.15
CA LYS A 26 7.63 4.83 -13.97
C LYS A 26 6.67 5.77 -13.20
N VAL A 27 6.98 6.02 -11.93
CA VAL A 27 6.24 6.94 -11.05
C VAL A 27 7.20 8.00 -10.52
N SER A 28 6.84 9.28 -10.65
CA SER A 28 7.64 10.37 -10.09
C SER A 28 7.47 10.47 -8.57
N PRO A 29 8.42 11.06 -7.82
CA PRO A 29 8.29 11.24 -6.38
C PRO A 29 7.01 11.99 -5.96
N GLN A 30 6.59 13.01 -6.73
CA GLN A 30 5.38 13.77 -6.44
C GLN A 30 4.12 12.93 -6.68
N GLU A 31 4.10 12.14 -7.77
CA GLU A 31 3.00 11.20 -8.06
C GLU A 31 2.91 10.13 -6.96
N ALA A 32 4.05 9.63 -6.48
CA ALA A 32 4.11 8.69 -5.36
C ALA A 32 3.54 9.24 -4.05
N ILE A 33 3.82 10.51 -3.71
CA ILE A 33 3.25 11.17 -2.53
C ILE A 33 1.73 11.23 -2.65
N GLY A 34 1.20 11.67 -3.80
CA GLY A 34 -0.25 11.70 -4.03
C GLY A 34 -0.89 10.31 -3.92
N LEU A 35 -0.24 9.28 -4.48
CA LEU A 35 -0.70 7.89 -4.37
C LEU A 35 -0.72 7.39 -2.92
N LEU A 36 0.26 7.77 -2.10
CA LEU A 36 0.29 7.44 -0.67
C LEU A 36 -0.85 8.09 0.10
N GLU A 37 -1.11 9.37 -0.15
CA GLU A 37 -2.20 10.11 0.49
C GLU A 37 -3.56 9.49 0.14
N MET A 38 -3.78 9.23 -1.14
CA MET A 38 -4.99 8.55 -1.61
C MET A 38 -5.16 7.15 -0.99
N ALA A 39 -4.09 6.36 -0.94
CA ALA A 39 -4.13 5.02 -0.34
C ALA A 39 -4.46 5.07 1.15
N LYS A 40 -3.83 6.00 1.90
CA LYS A 40 -4.10 6.25 3.32
C LYS A 40 -5.58 6.61 3.53
N ASP A 41 -6.10 7.57 2.77
CA ASP A 41 -7.47 8.04 2.92
C ASP A 41 -8.49 6.92 2.62
N GLN A 42 -8.26 6.14 1.55
CA GLN A 42 -9.13 5.01 1.21
C GLN A 42 -9.13 3.92 2.29
N ILE A 43 -7.97 3.57 2.84
CA ILE A 43 -7.85 2.57 3.91
C ILE A 43 -8.60 3.07 5.15
N LEU A 44 -8.31 4.28 5.61
CA LEU A 44 -8.93 4.86 6.81
C LEU A 44 -10.44 5.03 6.66
N ASP A 45 -10.92 5.48 5.50
CA ASP A 45 -12.35 5.65 5.26
C ASP A 45 -13.10 4.31 5.21
N LYS A 46 -12.51 3.28 4.59
CA LYS A 46 -13.12 1.95 4.58
C LYS A 46 -13.19 1.35 5.99
N LEU A 47 -12.15 1.54 6.80
CA LEU A 47 -12.13 1.13 8.20
C LEU A 47 -13.19 1.87 9.03
N LYS A 48 -13.30 3.20 8.89
CA LYS A 48 -14.36 4.00 9.55
C LYS A 48 -15.76 3.55 9.18
N LYS A 49 -15.95 3.09 7.94
CA LYS A 49 -17.23 2.56 7.41
C LYS A 49 -17.48 1.10 7.80
N GLY A 50 -16.61 0.47 8.60
CA GLY A 50 -16.77 -0.90 9.07
C GLY A 50 -16.59 -1.98 7.98
N ARG A 51 -16.00 -1.64 6.82
CA ARG A 51 -15.76 -2.62 5.76
C ARG A 51 -14.57 -3.50 6.16
N GLN A 52 -14.79 -4.81 6.28
CA GLN A 52 -13.78 -5.77 6.73
C GLN A 52 -12.75 -6.12 5.64
N ASP A 53 -13.07 -5.92 4.37
CA ASP A 53 -12.24 -6.34 3.23
C ASP A 53 -11.10 -5.36 2.87
N VAL A 54 -10.66 -4.52 3.82
CA VAL A 54 -9.55 -3.57 3.59
C VAL A 54 -8.21 -4.29 3.51
N PHE A 55 -8.10 -5.42 4.22
CA PHE A 55 -6.92 -6.27 4.21
C PHE A 55 -7.37 -7.67 3.79
N GLU A 56 -7.39 -7.94 2.48
CA GLU A 56 -7.52 -9.31 1.99
C GLU A 56 -6.25 -10.07 2.36
N ALA A 57 -6.28 -10.74 3.50
CA ALA A 57 -5.19 -11.61 3.95
C ALA A 57 -5.23 -12.90 3.12
N SER A 58 -4.60 -12.90 1.95
CA SER A 58 -4.29 -14.15 1.25
C SER A 58 -3.20 -14.86 2.06
N LYS A 59 -3.57 -15.84 2.91
CA LYS A 59 -2.60 -16.82 3.41
C LYS A 59 -2.03 -17.55 2.21
N LYS A 60 -0.81 -17.19 1.80
CA LYS A 60 -0.06 -17.98 0.83
C LYS A 60 0.61 -19.11 1.60
N GLY A 61 -0.13 -20.21 1.79
CA GLY A 61 0.38 -21.40 2.49
C GLY A 61 -0.72 -22.25 3.13
N GLU A 62 -1.58 -22.86 2.31
CA GLU A 62 -1.94 -24.28 2.40
C GLU A 62 -1.66 -24.91 1.03
#